data_AF-A0A1G7RPS1-F1
#
_entry.id   AF-A0A1G7RPS1-F1
#
_cell.length_a   1.000
_cell.length_b   1.000
_cell.length_c   1.000
_cell.angle_alpha   90.00
_cell.angle_beta   90.00
_cell.angle_gamma   90.00
#
_symmetry.space_group_name_H-M   'P 1'
#
loop_
_entity.id
_entity.type
_entity.pdbx_description
1 polymer ?
#
loop_
_entity_poly.entity_id
_entity_poly.type
_entity_poly.pdbx_seq_one_letter_code
_entity_poly.pdbx_strand_id
1 'polypeptide(L)'
;MSDQKLDRIEAAQAEILGRLNRIETTLQSGGAAHATPPAPFAAREAPASQDDAGKWMKIGVWVLIAIAAIWLLDELPGPSILDRIF
;
A
#
# COMPACT_ATOMS: atom_id res chain seq x y z
N MET A 1 7.85 40.63 -7.98
CA MET A 1 7.44 39.80 -6.80
C MET A 1 6.90 38.43 -7.23
N SER A 2 6.54 38.25 -8.51
CA SER A 2 6.27 36.97 -9.19
C SER A 2 7.53 36.17 -9.50
N ASP A 3 8.65 36.83 -9.80
CA ASP A 3 9.87 36.19 -10.33
C ASP A 3 10.60 35.36 -9.27
N GLN A 4 10.63 35.84 -8.03
CA GLN A 4 11.22 35.10 -6.91
C GLN A 4 10.48 33.80 -6.58
N LYS A 5 9.18 33.71 -6.91
CA LYS A 5 8.43 32.46 -6.78
C LYS A 5 8.77 31.49 -7.91
N LEU A 6 8.99 32.02 -9.12
CA LEU A 6 9.45 31.23 -10.27
C LEU A 6 10.84 30.63 -10.01
N ASP A 7 11.81 31.44 -9.55
CA ASP A 7 13.17 30.97 -9.25
C ASP A 7 13.19 29.85 -8.19
N ARG A 8 12.32 29.96 -7.17
CA ARG A 8 12.20 28.92 -6.14
C ARG A 8 11.60 27.63 -6.70
N ILE A 9 10.66 27.73 -7.63
CA ILE A 9 10.05 26.57 -8.30
C ILE A 9 11.08 25.91 -9.22
N GLU A 10 11.85 26.69 -9.97
CA GLU A 10 12.90 26.18 -10.86
C GLU A 10 14.03 25.48 -10.07
N ALA A 11 14.46 26.07 -8.95
CA ALA A 11 15.40 25.43 -8.03
C ALA A 11 14.85 24.12 -7.45
N ALA A 12 13.58 24.09 -7.05
CA ALA A 12 12.93 22.89 -6.54
C ALA A 12 12.79 21.81 -7.63
N GLN A 13 12.50 22.19 -8.87
CA GLN A 13 12.44 21.25 -10.00
C GLN A 13 13.82 20.64 -10.29
N ALA A 14 14.88 21.45 -10.31
CA ALA A 14 16.24 20.96 -10.50
C ALA A 14 16.66 19.98 -9.38
N GLU A 15 16.28 20.27 -8.13
CA GLU A 15 16.54 19.39 -6.99
C GLU A 15 15.78 18.06 -7.10
N ILE A 16 14.50 18.10 -7.48
CA ILE A 16 13.66 16.90 -7.67
C ILE A 16 14.23 16.03 -8.79
N LEU A 17 14.62 16.62 -9.93
CA LEU A 17 15.24 15.88 -11.03
C LEU A 17 16.57 15.24 -10.61
N GLY A 18 17.39 15.95 -9.84
CA GLY A 18 18.64 15.41 -9.30
C GLY A 18 18.41 14.23 -8.34
N ARG A 19 17.39 14.30 -7.49
CA ARG A 19 17.01 13.20 -6.59
C ARG A 19 16.47 12.00 -7.36
N LEU A 20 15.63 12.21 -8.37
CA LEU A 20 15.09 11.16 -9.23
C LEU A 20 16.21 10.42 -9.98
N ASN A 21 17.17 11.14 -10.57
CA ASN A 21 18.30 10.52 -11.28
C ASN A 21 19.17 9.68 -10.34
N ARG A 22 19.42 10.14 -9.10
CA ARG A 22 20.13 9.31 -8.10
C ARG A 22 19.36 8.05 -7.72
N ILE A 23 18.04 8.15 -7.56
CA ILE A 23 17.18 6.98 -7.25
C ILE A 23 17.20 6.00 -8.42
N GLU A 24 17.07 6.49 -9.66
CA GLU A 24 17.14 5.68 -10.87
C GLU A 24 18.49 4.98 -11.01
N THR A 25 19.59 5.71 -10.78
CA THR A 25 20.95 5.14 -10.77
C THR A 25 21.09 4.06 -9.67
N THR A 26 20.51 4.28 -8.50
CA THR A 26 20.52 3.33 -7.37
C THR A 26 19.66 2.10 -7.67
N LEU A 27 18.57 2.25 -8.41
CA LEU A 27 17.72 1.14 -8.85
C LEU A 27 18.37 0.32 -9.96
N GLN A 28 18.93 0.99 -10.97
CA GLN A 28 19.59 0.34 -12.12
C GLN A 28 20.88 -0.37 -11.72
N SER A 29 21.60 0.13 -10.72
CA SER A 29 22.81 -0.53 -10.21
C SER A 29 22.55 -1.78 -9.35
N GLY A 30 21.28 -2.20 -9.20
CA GLY A 30 20.95 -3.54 -8.72
C GLY A 30 21.61 -3.91 -7.39
N GLY A 31 21.24 -3.21 -6.30
CA GLY A 31 21.42 -3.68 -4.92
C GLY A 31 22.84 -4.10 -4.53
N ALA A 32 23.68 -3.17 -4.10
CA ALA A 32 24.88 -3.50 -3.35
C ALA A 32 25.27 -2.39 -2.36
N ALA A 33 24.47 -2.21 -1.33
CA ALA A 33 24.94 -1.99 0.04
C ALA A 33 23.75 -1.69 0.94
N HIS A 34 23.44 -2.67 1.79
CA HIS A 34 22.99 -2.52 3.17
C HIS A 34 23.16 -1.09 3.75
N ALA A 35 22.23 -0.18 3.44
CA ALA A 35 22.09 1.07 4.18
C ALA A 35 21.15 0.79 5.35
N THR A 36 21.65 0.04 6.33
CA THR A 36 21.00 -0.10 7.63
C THR A 36 20.97 1.30 8.26
N PRO A 37 19.81 1.95 8.44
CA PRO A 37 19.78 3.22 9.17
C PRO A 37 20.20 2.95 10.63
N PRO A 38 21.00 3.83 11.27
CA PRO A 38 21.31 3.69 12.69
C PRO A 38 20.02 3.81 13.51
N ALA A 39 19.69 2.74 14.23
CA ALA A 39 18.53 2.64 15.09
C ALA A 39 18.64 3.63 16.26
N PRO A 40 17.68 4.56 16.37
CA PRO A 40 16.74 4.47 17.50
C PRO A 40 15.26 4.58 17.11
N PHE A 41 14.94 4.96 15.86
CA PHE A 41 13.55 5.11 15.39
C PHE A 41 13.01 3.93 14.58
N ALA A 42 13.88 3.04 14.08
CA ALA A 42 13.49 1.92 13.23
C ALA A 42 12.74 0.79 13.95
N ALA A 43 12.55 0.88 15.28
CA ALA A 43 11.89 -0.15 16.08
C ALA A 43 10.35 0.01 16.17
N ARG A 44 9.75 1.08 15.62
CA ARG A 44 8.32 1.33 15.85
C ARG A 44 7.39 0.71 14.80
N GLU A 45 7.87 0.41 13.61
CA GLU A 45 7.06 -0.21 12.56
C GLU A 45 7.93 -1.23 11.83
N ALA A 46 8.01 -2.43 12.40
CA ALA A 46 8.45 -3.58 11.61
C ALA A 46 7.51 -3.67 10.40
N PRO A 47 8.01 -3.65 9.15
CA PRO A 47 7.15 -3.86 8.00
C PRO A 47 6.49 -5.22 8.21
N ALA A 48 5.15 -5.24 8.23
CA ALA A 48 4.38 -6.48 8.29
C ALA A 48 5.03 -7.45 7.32
N SER A 49 5.49 -8.59 7.85
CA SER A 49 6.30 -9.52 7.07
C SER A 49 5.54 -9.82 5.77
N GLN A 50 6.25 -9.99 4.65
CA GLN A 50 5.62 -10.25 3.35
C GLN A 50 4.63 -11.43 3.41
N ASP A 51 4.82 -12.33 4.38
CA ASP A 51 3.93 -13.44 4.73
C ASP A 51 2.61 -13.00 5.38
N ASP A 52 2.60 -11.93 6.17
CA ASP A 52 1.39 -11.39 6.81
C ASP A 52 0.48 -10.70 5.80
N ALA A 53 1.04 -9.97 4.83
CA ALA A 53 0.28 -9.36 3.75
C ALA A 53 -0.49 -10.41 2.92
N GLY A 54 0.16 -11.55 2.61
CA GLY A 54 -0.47 -12.66 1.91
C GLY A 54 -1.60 -13.33 2.71
N LYS A 55 -1.47 -13.43 4.03
CA LYS A 55 -2.53 -13.97 4.91
C LYS A 55 -3.74 -13.06 4.96
N TRP A 56 -3.54 -11.75 5.14
CA TRP A 56 -4.64 -10.78 5.18
C TRP A 56 -5.40 -10.70 3.86
N MET A 57 -4.70 -10.82 2.72
CA MET A 57 -5.37 -10.87 1.42
C MET A 57 -6.26 -12.11 1.28
N LYS A 58 -5.79 -13.29 1.71
CA LYS A 58 -6.63 -14.51 1.72
C LYS A 58 -7.86 -14.35 2.61
N ILE A 59 -7.68 -13.79 3.80
CA ILE A 59 -8.79 -13.52 4.74
C ILE A 59 -9.81 -12.58 4.10
N GLY A 60 -9.35 -11.49 3.48
CA GLY A 60 -10.22 -10.55 2.77
C GLY A 60 -11.04 -11.19 1.65
N VAL A 61 -10.41 -12.07 0.87
CA VAL A 61 -11.10 -12.83 -0.20
C VAL A 61 -12.18 -13.74 0.38
N TRP A 62 -11.90 -14.48 1.45
CA TRP A 62 -12.90 -15.34 2.11
C TRP A 62 -14.09 -14.55 2.67
N VAL A 63 -13.82 -13.37 3.26
CA VAL A 63 -14.88 -12.48 3.77
C VAL A 63 -15.75 -11.95 2.63
N LEU A 64 -15.15 -11.54 1.51
CA LEU A 64 -15.91 -11.08 0.34
C LEU A 64 -16.78 -12.18 -0.25
N ILE A 65 -16.28 -13.42 -0.34
CA ILE A 65 -17.07 -14.58 -0.78
C ILE A 65 -18.26 -14.81 0.15
N ALA A 66 -18.06 -14.73 1.47
CA ALA A 66 -19.13 -14.91 2.44
C ALA A 66 -20.21 -13.82 2.31
N ILE A 67 -19.81 -12.55 2.16
CA ILE A 67 -20.76 -11.44 1.95
C ILE A 67 -21.53 -11.62 0.64
N ALA A 68 -20.83 -11.97 -0.44
CA ALA A 68 -21.46 -12.21 -1.74
C ALA A 68 -22.45 -13.38 -1.70
N ALA A 69 -22.14 -14.45 -0.96
CA ALA A 69 -23.04 -15.57 -0.76
C ALA A 69 -24.28 -15.19 0.06
N ILE A 70 -24.12 -14.37 1.11
CA ILE A 70 -25.26 -13.84 1.89
C ILE A 70 -26.14 -12.97 0.99
N TRP A 71 -25.54 -12.08 0.21
CA TRP A 71 -26.26 -11.20 -0.71
C TRP A 71 -27.02 -11.99 -1.78
N LEU A 72 -26.38 -13.00 -2.38
CA LEU A 72 -27.02 -13.90 -3.34
C LEU A 72 -28.18 -14.71 -2.73
N LEU A 73 -28.07 -15.10 -1.47
CA LEU A 73 -29.13 -15.80 -0.74
C LEU A 73 -30.30 -14.88 -0.39
N ASP A 74 -30.08 -13.57 -0.27
CA ASP A 74 -31.11 -12.54 -0.06
C ASP A 74 -31.86 -12.22 -1.38
N GLU A 75 -31.17 -12.26 -2.51
CA GLU A 75 -31.75 -12.04 -3.84
C GLU A 75 -32.57 -13.23 -4.38
N LEU A 76 -32.44 -14.43 -3.79
CA LEU A 76 -33.20 -15.60 -4.21
C LEU A 76 -34.64 -15.52 -3.69
N PRO A 77 -35.68 -15.64 -4.55
CA PRO A 77 -37.06 -15.71 -4.09
C PRO A 77 -37.28 -17.01 -3.32
N GLY A 78 -37.20 -16.92 -1.99
CA GLY A 78 -37.39 -18.04 -1.07
C GLY A 78 -37.37 -17.56 0.38
N PRO A 79 -37.87 -18.37 1.33
CA PRO A 79 -37.92 -18.00 2.73
C PRO A 79 -36.51 -17.75 3.26
N SER A 80 -36.34 -16.58 3.90
CA SER A 80 -35.06 -16.11 4.45
C SER A 80 -34.44 -17.17 5.36
N ILE A 81 -33.11 -17.19 5.47
CA ILE A 81 -32.38 -18.17 6.29
C ILE A 81 -32.88 -18.18 7.75
N LEU A 82 -33.34 -17.03 8.26
CA LEU A 82 -33.93 -16.93 9.59
C LEU A 82 -35.21 -17.76 9.74
N ASP A 83 -36.02 -17.87 8.68
CA ASP A 83 -37.27 -18.66 8.63
C ASP A 83 -37.02 -20.16 8.42
N ARG A 84 -35.77 -20.56 8.14
CA ARG A 84 -35.37 -21.97 8.01
C ARG A 84 -34.69 -22.52 9.26
N ILE A 85 -34.26 -21.65 10.17
CA ILE A 85 -33.52 -21.99 11.39
C ILE A 85 -34.40 -21.89 12.64
N PHE A 86 -35.41 -21.01 12.63
CA PHE A 86 -36.45 -20.90 13.66
C PHE A 86 -37.74 -21.58 13.22
#